data_AF-A0A661Y5T3-F1
#
_entry.id   AF-A0A661Y5T3-F1
#
_cell.length_a   1.000
_cell.length_b   1.000
_cell.length_c   1.000
_cell.angle_alpha   90.00
_cell.angle_beta   90.00
_cell.angle_gamma   90.00
#
_symmetry.space_group_name_H-M   'P 1'
#
loop_
_entity.id
_entity.type
_entity.pdbx_description
1 polymer ?
#
loop_
_entity_poly.entity_id
_entity_poly.type
_entity_poly.pdbx_seq_one_letter_code
_entity_poly.pdbx_strand_id
1 'polypeptide(L)'
;MNKGTKEFVGDINDDPHSESIKLLVTQRFYNPMEVLLTKYEGTLRHRDNWHLFDQIIISHNFLRGHNNLFQFKSANIFSPGNIKEYKGRYKGLPFRTYAGKKYLGGFSNHFPVYSIFTVD
;
A
#
# COMPACT_ATOMS: atom_id res chain seq x y z
N MET A 1 -1.59 -11.02 -21.29
CA MET A 1 -0.44 -10.81 -20.39
C MET A 1 0.65 -11.82 -20.73
N ASN A 2 1.90 -11.40 -20.82
CA ASN A 2 3.02 -12.34 -21.02
C ASN A 2 3.12 -13.31 -19.84
N LYS A 3 3.58 -14.55 -20.12
CA LYS A 3 3.93 -15.51 -19.07
C LYS A 3 4.96 -14.86 -18.13
N GLY A 4 4.60 -14.71 -16.85
CA GLY A 4 5.48 -14.17 -15.82
C GLY A 4 5.16 -12.75 -15.33
N THR A 5 4.25 -12.01 -15.97
CA THR A 5 3.75 -10.74 -15.42
C THR A 5 2.81 -11.03 -14.26
N LYS A 6 3.19 -10.61 -13.05
CA LYS A 6 2.46 -10.86 -11.80
C LYS A 6 2.43 -9.63 -10.93
N GLU A 7 1.34 -9.46 -10.21
CA GLU A 7 1.13 -8.42 -9.20
C GLU A 7 0.53 -9.08 -7.96
N PHE A 8 1.01 -8.69 -6.78
CA PHE A 8 0.41 -9.01 -5.49
C PHE A 8 -0.09 -7.72 -4.87
N VAL A 9 -1.35 -7.70 -4.47
CA VAL A 9 -2.00 -6.54 -3.85
C VAL A 9 -2.79 -7.00 -2.64
N GLY A 10 -2.65 -6.28 -1.53
CA GLY A 10 -3.51 -6.44 -0.37
C GLY A 10 -2.79 -6.17 0.93
N ASP A 11 -3.52 -6.40 2.02
CA ASP A 11 -3.01 -6.37 3.39
C ASP A 11 -2.17 -7.62 3.68
N ILE A 12 -0.84 -7.45 3.68
CA ILE A 12 0.13 -8.53 3.93
C ILE A 12 0.41 -8.69 5.44
N ASN A 13 -0.09 -7.79 6.29
CA ASN A 13 0.21 -7.72 7.73
C ASN A 13 1.71 -7.60 8.08
N ASP A 14 2.53 -7.14 7.13
CA ASP A 14 3.96 -6.91 7.30
C ASP A 14 4.34 -5.57 6.66
N ASP A 15 5.37 -4.91 7.20
CA ASP A 15 5.91 -3.69 6.63
C ASP A 15 6.87 -4.01 5.46
N PRO A 16 7.13 -3.07 4.52
CA PRO A 16 7.99 -3.33 3.37
C PRO A 16 9.40 -3.83 3.71
N HIS A 17 9.91 -3.49 4.89
CA HIS A 17 11.24 -3.89 5.36
C HIS A 17 11.24 -5.16 6.24
N SER A 18 10.07 -5.77 6.49
CA SER A 18 9.96 -7.07 7.17
C SER A 18 10.72 -8.16 6.41
N GLU A 19 11.23 -9.15 7.15
CA GLU A 19 12.02 -10.24 6.57
C GLU A 19 11.21 -11.08 5.57
N SER A 20 9.93 -11.32 5.87
CA SER A 20 8.98 -11.99 4.97
C SER A 20 8.88 -11.30 3.60
N ILE A 21 8.82 -9.97 3.59
CA ILE A 21 8.77 -9.17 2.36
C ILE A 21 10.10 -9.20 1.63
N LYS A 22 11.22 -9.10 2.35
CA LYS A 22 12.56 -9.23 1.74
C LYS A 22 12.74 -10.55 1.02
N LEU A 23 12.32 -11.67 1.63
CA LEU A 23 12.33 -13.00 1.03
C LEU A 23 11.46 -13.08 -0.23
N LEU A 24 10.29 -12.44 -0.23
CA LEU A 24 9.40 -12.37 -1.38
C LEU A 24 9.99 -11.55 -2.55
N VAL A 25 10.60 -10.39 -2.26
CA VAL A 25 11.03 -9.42 -3.27
C VAL A 25 12.29 -9.88 -4.03
N THR A 26 13.24 -10.53 -3.34
CA THR A 26 14.57 -10.95 -3.83
C THR A 26 14.87 -10.86 -5.34
N GLN A 27 14.40 -11.80 -6.17
CA GLN A 27 14.92 -11.97 -7.54
C GLN A 27 13.90 -11.69 -8.66
N ARG A 28 12.60 -11.81 -8.38
CA ARG A 28 11.55 -11.76 -9.41
C ARG A 28 10.60 -10.59 -9.24
N PHE A 29 10.58 -9.99 -8.07
CA PHE A 29 9.62 -8.97 -7.70
C PHE A 29 10.32 -7.67 -7.30
N TYR A 30 9.57 -6.59 -7.40
CA TYR A 30 9.96 -5.26 -7.01
C TYR A 30 8.85 -4.70 -6.14
N ASN A 31 9.22 -4.11 -5.01
CA ASN A 31 8.28 -3.50 -4.09
C ASN A 31 8.36 -1.97 -4.18
N PRO A 32 7.51 -1.31 -4.99
CA PRO A 32 7.47 0.15 -5.06
C PRO A 32 7.03 0.82 -3.77
N MET A 33 6.48 0.07 -2.80
CA MET A 33 5.97 0.60 -1.54
C MET A 33 7.06 0.89 -0.52
N GLU A 34 8.28 0.38 -0.74
CA GLU A 34 9.39 0.45 0.24
C GLU A 34 9.68 1.88 0.72
N VAL A 35 9.59 2.86 -0.17
CA VAL A 35 9.88 4.27 0.14
C VAL A 35 8.68 5.05 0.68
N LEU A 36 7.49 4.46 0.71
CA LEU A 36 6.25 5.14 1.11
C LEU A 36 5.99 5.07 2.62
N LEU A 37 6.56 4.08 3.31
CA LEU A 37 6.48 4.01 4.77
C LEU A 37 7.40 5.05 5.39
N THR A 38 6.85 6.00 6.13
CA THR A 38 7.60 7.02 6.84
C THR A 38 7.12 7.17 8.28
N LYS A 39 7.82 7.97 9.09
CA LYS A 39 7.34 8.36 10.42
C LYS A 39 6.02 9.16 10.40
N TYR A 40 5.56 9.62 9.23
CA TYR A 40 4.38 10.47 9.10
C TYR A 40 3.26 9.85 8.25
N GLU A 41 3.55 8.76 7.53
CA GLU A 41 2.62 8.17 6.58
C GLU A 41 2.81 6.65 6.48
N GLY A 42 1.68 5.95 6.33
CA GLY A 42 1.53 4.51 6.15
C GLY A 42 0.06 4.21 5.89
N THR A 43 -0.33 2.95 5.73
CA THR A 43 -1.74 2.60 5.52
C THR A 43 -2.53 2.54 6.82
N LEU A 44 -1.89 2.26 7.95
CA LEU A 44 -2.53 2.24 9.26
C LEU A 44 -1.59 2.71 10.36
N ARG A 45 -2.15 3.07 11.52
CA ARG A 45 -1.38 3.44 12.71
C ARG A 45 -1.73 2.56 13.91
N HIS A 46 -0.71 1.97 14.53
CA HIS A 46 -0.84 1.17 15.76
C HIS A 46 0.24 1.60 16.77
N ARG A 47 -0.15 1.81 18.04
CA ARG A 47 0.77 2.23 19.13
C ARG A 47 1.72 3.38 18.71
N ASP A 48 1.14 4.38 18.06
CA ASP A 48 1.83 5.59 17.54
C ASP A 48 2.89 5.35 16.47
N ASN A 49 2.98 4.14 15.92
CA ASN A 49 3.78 3.83 14.74
C ASN A 49 2.88 3.68 13.50
N TRP A 50 3.34 4.26 12.40
CA TRP A 50 2.78 3.98 11.08
C TRP A 50 3.28 2.64 10.60
N HIS A 51 2.39 1.92 9.93
CA HIS A 51 2.67 0.66 9.25
C HIS A 51 2.12 0.73 7.83
N LEU A 52 2.75 0.01 6.92
CA LEU A 52 2.39 -0.08 5.50
C LEU A 52 2.12 -1.55 5.15
N PHE A 53 1.04 -2.08 5.71
CA PHE A 53 0.65 -3.48 5.52
C PHE A 53 -0.02 -3.72 4.17
N ASP A 54 -0.78 -2.74 3.68
CA ASP A 54 -1.35 -2.80 2.35
C ASP A 54 -0.24 -2.46 1.35
N GLN A 55 0.17 -3.44 0.56
CA GLN A 55 1.29 -3.31 -0.35
C GLN A 55 0.92 -3.75 -1.76
N ILE A 56 1.58 -3.14 -2.74
CA ILE A 56 1.56 -3.54 -4.15
C ILE A 56 2.96 -3.99 -4.49
N ILE A 57 3.12 -5.26 -4.87
CA ILE A 57 4.40 -5.86 -5.24
C ILE A 57 4.27 -6.38 -6.67
N ILE A 58 5.17 -5.95 -7.54
CA ILE A 58 5.08 -6.21 -8.99
C ILE A 58 6.25 -7.06 -9.47
N SER A 59 6.02 -7.91 -10.46
CA SER A 59 7.13 -8.59 -11.15
C SER A 59 7.97 -7.59 -11.95
N HIS A 60 9.27 -7.85 -12.11
CA HIS A 60 10.19 -7.01 -12.91
C HIS A 60 9.75 -6.82 -14.37
N ASN A 61 8.84 -7.66 -14.90
CA ASN A 61 8.28 -7.51 -16.24
C ASN A 61 7.51 -6.19 -16.42
N PHE A 62 6.99 -5.60 -15.35
CA PHE A 62 6.36 -4.27 -15.41
C PHE A 62 7.37 -3.12 -15.50
N LEU A 63 8.66 -3.38 -15.27
CA LEU A 63 9.74 -2.39 -15.33
C LEU A 63 10.46 -2.36 -16.68
N ARG A 64 10.18 -3.33 -17.57
CA ARG A 64 10.85 -3.47 -18.87
C ARG A 64 9.82 -3.23 -19.98
N GLY A 65 10.09 -2.28 -20.88
CA GLY A 65 9.17 -1.95 -21.98
C GLY A 65 9.10 -2.98 -23.10
N HIS A 66 10.02 -3.94 -23.17
CA HIS A 66 10.05 -4.91 -24.27
C HIS A 66 8.94 -5.97 -24.07
N ASN A 67 7.95 -5.97 -24.97
CA ASN A 67 6.83 -6.91 -25.07
C ASN A 67 5.75 -6.85 -23.98
N ASN A 68 5.71 -5.82 -23.11
CA ASN A 68 4.64 -5.67 -22.11
C ASN A 68 3.77 -4.43 -22.42
N LEU A 69 2.45 -4.64 -22.51
CA LEU A 69 1.48 -3.58 -22.80
C LEU A 69 1.38 -2.54 -21.67
N PHE A 70 1.73 -2.94 -20.44
CA PHE A 70 1.66 -2.08 -19.27
C PHE A 70 3.04 -1.89 -18.67
N GLN A 71 3.41 -0.63 -18.41
CA GLN A 71 4.64 -0.27 -17.72
C GLN A 71 4.31 0.43 -16.40
N PHE A 72 4.98 0.01 -15.33
CA PHE A 72 4.78 0.61 -14.01
C PHE A 72 5.30 2.05 -14.00
N LYS A 73 4.47 2.98 -13.54
CA LYS A 73 4.82 4.40 -13.41
C LYS A 73 5.05 4.80 -11.95
N SER A 74 4.12 4.46 -11.07
CA SER A 74 4.18 4.86 -9.66
C SER A 74 3.22 4.05 -8.80
N ALA A 75 3.51 3.96 -7.50
CA ALA A 75 2.56 3.50 -6.48
C ALA A 75 2.44 4.57 -5.38
N ASN A 76 1.29 4.63 -4.72
CA ASN A 76 1.06 5.61 -3.67
C ASN A 76 -0.02 5.15 -2.67
N ILE A 77 -0.06 5.80 -1.51
CA ILE A 77 -1.11 5.64 -0.50
C ILE A 77 -2.21 6.67 -0.80
N PHE A 78 -3.45 6.22 -0.92
CA PHE A 78 -4.60 7.10 -1.09
C PHE A 78 -5.06 7.63 0.27
N SER A 79 -4.65 8.84 0.64
CA SER A 79 -4.94 9.42 1.95
C SER A 79 -5.63 10.81 1.89
N PRO A 80 -6.69 11.03 1.08
CA PRO A 80 -7.36 12.33 1.04
C PRO A 80 -8.07 12.67 2.37
N GLY A 81 -8.29 13.96 2.60
CA GLY A 81 -8.86 14.45 3.87
C GLY A 81 -10.25 13.91 4.20
N ASN A 82 -11.06 13.53 3.21
CA ASN A 82 -12.43 13.04 3.40
C ASN A 82 -12.52 11.61 3.94
N ILE A 83 -11.43 10.83 3.92
CA ILE A 83 -11.37 9.49 4.52
C ILE A 83 -10.53 9.45 5.81
N LYS A 84 -10.12 10.64 6.27
CA LYS A 84 -9.34 10.84 7.50
C LYS A 84 -10.24 11.27 8.65
N GLU A 85 -9.85 10.90 9.86
CA GLU A 85 -10.43 11.50 11.05
C GLU A 85 -10.14 13.00 11.07
N TYR A 86 -11.19 13.80 11.17
CA TYR A 86 -11.09 15.26 11.03
C TYR A 86 -10.76 15.97 12.36
N LYS A 87 -11.00 15.33 13.51
CA LYS A 87 -10.82 15.93 14.84
C LYS A 87 -10.38 14.94 15.92
N GLY A 88 -9.99 15.49 17.06
CA GLY A 88 -9.62 14.74 18.25
C GLY A 88 -8.26 14.07 18.15
N ARG A 89 -7.98 13.15 19.09
CA ARG A 89 -6.67 12.49 19.23
C ARG A 89 -6.23 11.66 18.02
N TYR A 90 -7.17 11.30 17.14
CA TYR A 90 -6.93 10.47 15.96
C TYR A 90 -6.92 11.28 14.66
N LYS A 91 -6.91 12.62 14.74
CA LYS A 91 -6.92 13.48 13.55
C LYS A 91 -5.79 13.08 12.57
N GLY A 92 -6.16 12.94 11.30
CA GLY A 92 -5.25 12.54 10.21
C GLY A 92 -5.09 11.03 10.01
N LEU A 93 -5.61 10.19 10.92
CA LEU A 93 -5.64 8.73 10.76
C LEU A 93 -6.80 8.27 9.88
N PRO A 94 -6.79 7.02 9.36
CA PRO A 94 -7.96 6.46 8.68
C PRO A 94 -9.22 6.57 9.54
N PHE A 95 -10.31 7.06 8.94
CA PHE A 95 -11.60 7.11 9.59
C PHE A 95 -12.18 5.70 9.66
N ARG A 96 -11.96 5.05 10.80
CA ARG A 96 -12.33 3.65 11.03
C ARG A 96 -13.84 3.46 11.11
N THR A 97 -14.32 2.34 10.59
CA THR A 97 -15.74 1.95 10.68
C THR A 97 -16.16 1.63 12.11
N TYR A 98 -15.29 0.97 12.88
CA TYR A 98 -15.57 0.56 14.26
C TYR A 98 -14.40 0.87 15.20
N ALA A 99 -14.73 1.16 16.46
CA ALA A 99 -13.82 1.16 17.60
C ALA A 99 -14.32 0.17 18.66
N GLY A 100 -13.76 -1.04 18.65
CA GLY A 100 -14.31 -2.15 19.42
C GLY A 100 -15.75 -2.45 18.97
N LYS A 101 -16.70 -2.45 19.91
CA LYS A 101 -18.12 -2.67 19.60
C LYS A 101 -18.84 -1.41 19.07
N LYS A 102 -18.20 -0.24 19.10
CA LYS A 102 -18.83 1.03 18.71
C LYS A 102 -18.66 1.28 17.21
N TYR A 103 -19.77 1.43 16.49
CA TYR A 103 -19.76 1.92 15.11
C TYR A 103 -19.46 3.44 15.08
N LEU A 104 -18.53 3.86 14.23
CA LEU A 104 -18.14 5.26 14.07
C LEU A 104 -18.55 5.84 12.70
N GLY A 105 -18.87 4.99 11.72
CA GLY A 105 -19.34 5.44 10.39
C GLY A 105 -18.24 5.74 9.38
N GLY A 106 -16.98 5.47 9.71
CA GLY A 106 -15.86 5.64 8.79
C GLY A 106 -15.72 4.53 7.75
N PHE A 107 -14.87 4.76 6.75
CA PHE A 107 -14.67 3.88 5.60
C PHE A 107 -13.85 2.63 5.95
N SER A 108 -12.73 2.78 6.65
CA SER A 108 -11.80 1.70 6.97
C SER A 108 -10.78 2.15 8.03
N ASN A 109 -10.22 1.22 8.78
CA ASN A 109 -9.06 1.45 9.65
C ASN A 109 -7.73 1.49 8.88
N HIS A 110 -7.76 1.28 7.56
CA HIS A 110 -6.62 1.35 6.64
C HIS A 110 -6.87 2.39 5.54
N PHE A 111 -5.82 3.06 5.07
CA PHE A 111 -5.84 3.78 3.79
C PHE A 111 -5.62 2.81 2.63
N PRO A 112 -6.31 3.00 1.49
CA PRO A 112 -6.04 2.23 0.28
C PRO A 112 -4.66 2.53 -0.31
N VAL A 113 -4.15 1.61 -1.12
CA VAL A 113 -2.98 1.80 -1.97
C VAL A 113 -3.36 1.65 -3.44
N TYR A 114 -2.63 2.31 -4.32
CA TYR A 114 -2.86 2.22 -5.76
C TYR A 114 -1.57 2.32 -6.55
N SER A 115 -1.60 1.74 -7.75
CA SER A 115 -0.53 1.80 -8.75
C SER A 115 -1.05 2.45 -10.03
N ILE A 116 -0.18 3.18 -10.72
CA ILE A 116 -0.44 3.75 -12.05
C ILE A 116 0.47 3.03 -13.04
N PHE A 117 -0.12 2.58 -14.14
CA PHE A 117 0.58 2.01 -15.27
C PHE A 117 0.35 2.87 -16.52
N THR A 118 1.36 3.00 -17.37
CA THR A 118 1.20 3.55 -18.73
C THR A 118 0.94 2.42 -19.71
N VAL A 119 0.23 2.76 -20.79
CA VAL A 119 0.03 1.89 -21.95
C VAL A 119 0.85 2.47 -23.08
N ASP A 120 1.72 1.65 -23.65
CA ASP A 120 2.46 1.96 -24.89
C ASP A 120 1.70 1.44 -26.11
#